data_AF-A0A316AW47-F1
#
_entry.id   AF-A0A316AW47-F1
#
_cell.length_a   1.000
_cell.length_b   1.000
_cell.length_c   1.000
_cell.angle_alpha   90.00
_cell.angle_beta   90.00
_cell.angle_gamma   90.00
#
_symmetry.space_group_name_H-M   'P 1'
#
loop_
_entity.id
_entity.type
_entity.pdbx_description
1 polymer ?
#
loop_
_entity_poly.entity_id
_entity_poly.type
_entity_poly.pdbx_seq_one_letter_code
_entity_poly.pdbx_strand_id
1 'polypeptide(L)' 'MKPELDIQIDGGVKLDNILACKEAGANVFVVGSAIFGKPNPEEVCRQFVELVNG' A
#
# COMPACT_ATOMS: atom_id res chain seq x y z
N MET A 1 24.37 0.15 3.19
CA MET A 1 22.89 0.06 3.15
C MET A 1 22.43 -0.93 4.19
N LYS A 2 21.26 -0.74 4.80
CA LYS A 2 20.63 -1.70 5.72
C LYS A 2 19.47 -2.37 4.96
N PRO A 3 19.70 -3.48 4.25
CA PRO A 3 18.67 -4.11 3.39
C PRO A 3 17.49 -4.68 4.18
N GLU A 4 17.64 -4.82 5.51
CA GLU A 4 16.61 -5.32 6.42
C GLU A 4 15.75 -4.19 7.03
N LEU A 5 16.02 -2.93 6.67
CA LEU A 5 15.23 -1.82 7.16
C LEU A 5 13.94 -1.70 6.35
N ASP A 6 12.81 -1.68 7.04
CA ASP A 6 11.52 -1.40 6.41
C ASP A 6 11.46 0.03 5.88
N ILE A 7 10.95 0.16 4.67
CA ILE A 7 10.69 1.42 3.99
C ILE A 7 9.17 1.60 3.94
N GLN A 8 8.69 2.51 4.79
CA GLN A 8 7.29 2.86 4.91
C GLN A 8 6.92 4.06 4.04
N ILE A 9 5.80 3.96 3.32
CA ILE A 9 5.14 5.09 2.66
C ILE A 9 3.83 5.40 3.39
N ASP A 10 3.71 6.63 3.89
CA ASP A 10 2.51 7.16 4.54
C ASP A 10 2.07 8.46 3.85
N GLY A 11 0.84 8.44 3.34
CA GLY A 11 0.23 9.55 2.61
C GLY A 11 0.08 9.27 1.11
N GLY A 12 -1.14 9.42 0.60
CA GLY A 12 -1.42 9.37 -0.83
C GLY A 12 -1.31 7.99 -1.50
N VAL A 13 -1.14 6.90 -0.74
CA VAL A 13 -1.13 5.53 -1.28
C VAL A 13 -2.52 5.14 -1.80
N LYS A 14 -2.56 4.66 -3.04
CA LYS A 14 -3.76 4.32 -3.82
C LYS A 14 -3.48 3.07 -4.67
N LEU A 15 -4.55 2.45 -5.18
CA LEU A 15 -4.43 1.26 -6.03
C LEU A 15 -3.62 1.52 -7.31
N ASP A 16 -3.62 2.75 -7.82
CA ASP A 16 -2.93 3.13 -9.05
C ASP A 16 -1.43 3.43 -8.87
N ASN A 17 -0.94 3.61 -7.62
CA ASN A 17 0.45 3.99 -7.36
C ASN A 17 1.23 3.05 -6.43
N ILE A 18 0.56 2.16 -5.69
CA ILE A 18 1.22 1.31 -4.70
C ILE A 18 2.28 0.39 -5.31
N LEU A 19 2.08 -0.10 -6.54
CA LEU A 19 3.07 -0.91 -7.25
C LEU A 19 4.33 -0.11 -7.60
N ALA A 20 4.20 1.15 -8.01
CA ALA A 20 5.35 2.00 -8.26
C ALA A 20 6.15 2.24 -6.97
N CYS A 21 5.47 2.39 -5.81
CA CYS A 21 6.14 2.47 -4.52
C CYS A 21 6.86 1.16 -4.15
N LYS A 22 6.24 0.00 -4.39
CA LYS A 22 6.85 -1.33 -4.21
C LYS A 22 8.11 -1.49 -5.07
N GLU A 23 8.03 -1.15 -6.35
CA GLU A 23 9.16 -1.17 -7.30
C GLU A 23 10.29 -0.23 -6.90
N ALA A 24 9.96 0.91 -6.28
CA ALA A 24 10.95 1.84 -5.72
C ALA A 24 11.64 1.34 -4.44
N GLY A 25 11.19 0.21 -3.87
CA GLY A 25 11.79 -0.44 -2.71
C GLY A 25 11.00 -0.31 -1.40
N ALA A 26 9.80 0.30 -1.42
CA ALA A 26 8.93 0.32 -0.25
C ALA A 26 8.35 -1.08 0.02
N ASN A 27 8.26 -1.46 1.29
CA ASN A 27 7.72 -2.75 1.73
C ASN A 27 6.65 -2.61 2.83
N VAL A 28 6.44 -1.40 3.35
CA VAL A 28 5.35 -1.09 4.29
C VAL A 28 4.51 0.06 3.71
N PHE A 29 3.18 -0.10 3.72
CA PHE A 29 2.27 0.88 3.13
C PHE A 29 1.19 1.27 4.14
N VAL A 30 1.00 2.57 4.35
CA VAL A 30 -0.11 3.10 5.15
C VAL A 30 -1.20 3.61 4.22
N VAL A 31 -2.39 3.02 4.36
CA VAL A 31 -3.52 3.34 3.50
C VAL A 31 -4.71 3.74 4.37
N GLY A 32 -4.97 5.05 4.45
CA GLY A 32 -6.07 5.62 5.22
C GLY A 32 -7.33 5.82 4.37
N SER A 33 -7.49 7.03 3.82
CA SER A 33 -8.70 7.47 3.12
C SER A 33 -9.08 6.61 1.91
N ALA A 34 -8.11 5.96 1.27
CA ALA A 34 -8.37 5.05 0.15
C ALA A 34 -9.12 3.77 0.59
N ILE A 35 -9.00 3.34 1.85
CA ILE A 35 -9.76 2.22 2.44
C ILE A 35 -11.00 2.74 3.17
N PHE A 36 -10.81 3.59 4.19
CA PHE A 36 -11.90 4.00 5.10
C PHE A 36 -12.90 4.99 4.48
N GLY A 37 -12.54 5.63 3.36
CA GLY A 37 -13.46 6.50 2.62
C GLY A 37 -14.38 5.75 1.65
N LYS A 38 -14.37 4.41 1.65
CA LYS A 38 -15.10 3.59 0.69
C LYS A 38 -16.31 2.89 1.34
N PRO A 39 -17.39 2.61 0.59
CA PRO A 39 -18.57 1.92 1.13
C PRO A 39 -18.29 0.53 1.69
N ASN A 40 -17.29 -0.17 1.14
CA ASN A 40 -16.85 -1.47 1.62
C ASN A 40 -15.32 -1.45 1.87
N PRO A 41 -14.87 -1.01 3.05
CA PRO A 41 -13.44 -0.94 3.38
C PRO A 41 -12.74 -2.29 3.37
N GLU A 42 -13.43 -3.38 3.73
CA GLU A 42 -12.87 -4.73 3.75
C GLU A 42 -12.47 -5.17 2.33
N GLU A 43 -13.38 -5.01 1.38
CA GLU A 43 -13.13 -5.34 -0.03
C GLU A 43 -11.95 -4.56 -0.59
N VAL A 44 -11.88 -3.26 -0.29
CA VAL A 44 -10.80 -2.40 -0.77
C VAL A 44 -9.47 -2.76 -0.11
N CYS A 45 -9.46 -3.09 1.18
CA CYS A 45 -8.29 -3.61 1.87
C CYS A 45 -7.78 -4.90 1.19
N ARG A 46 -8.68 -5.82 0.83
CA ARG A 46 -8.32 -7.05 0.12
C ARG A 46 -7.66 -6.77 -1.23
N GLN A 47 -8.17 -5.80 -1.98
CA GLN A 47 -7.54 -5.38 -3.25
C GLN A 47 -6.10 -4.89 -3.07
N PHE A 48 -5.83 -4.09 -2.02
CA PHE A 48 -4.46 -3.67 -1.71
C PHE A 48 -3.55 -4.85 -1.37
N VAL A 49 -4.03 -5.80 -0.56
CA VAL A 49 -3.27 -6.99 -0.16
C VAL A 49 -2.97 -7.88 -1.37
N GLU A 50 -3.96 -8.13 -2.22
CA GLU A 50 -3.80 -8.92 -3.46
C GLU A 50 -2.79 -8.26 -4.40
N LEU A 51 -2.84 -6.94 -4.56
CA LEU A 51 -1.94 -6.21 -5.45
C LEU A 51 -0.49 -6.20 -4.94
N VAL A 52 -0.28 -6.09 -3.62
CA VAL A 52 1.06 -6.06 -3.02
C VAL A 52 1.68 -7.45 -2.93
N ASN A 53 0.89 -8.50 -2.71
CA ASN A 53 1.38 -9.87 -2.56
C ASN A 53 1.36 -10.69 -3.86
N GLY A 54 0.74 -10.16 -4.91
CA GLY A 54 0.85 -10.67 -6.28
C GLY A 54 2.21 -10.44 -6.91
#